data_AF-A0A2G1QNL8-F1
#
_entry.id   AF-A0A2G1QNL8-F1
#
_cell.length_a   1.000
_cell.length_b   1.000
_cell.length_c   1.000
_cell.angle_alpha   90.00
_cell.angle_beta   90.00
_cell.angle_gamma   90.00
#
_symmetry.space_group_name_H-M   'P 1'
#
loop_
_entity.id
_entity.type
_entity.pdbx_description
1 polymer ?
#
loop_
_entity_poly.entity_id
_entity_poly.type
_entity_poly.pdbx_seq_one_letter_code
_entity_poly.pdbx_strand_id
1 'polypeptide(L)' 'MNDERIELTEKQKKARRSRSIAIGLALGALVVVFYVVTFIKGAAVMNRPM' A
#
# COMPACT_ATOMS: atom_id res chain seq x y z
N MET A 1 24.28 -27.67 3.37
CA MET A 1 22.95 -27.67 2.70
C MET A 1 23.02 -26.61 1.64
N ASN A 2 23.24 -27.00 0.39
CA ASN A 2 23.24 -26.06 -0.73
C ASN A 2 21.78 -25.68 -0.96
N ASP A 3 21.44 -24.41 -0.72
CA ASP A 3 20.14 -23.85 -1.06
C ASP A 3 20.02 -23.87 -2.60
N GLU A 4 19.57 -25.00 -3.13
CA GLU A 4 19.20 -25.15 -4.54
C GLU A 4 17.92 -24.34 -4.77
N ARG A 5 18.10 -23.01 -4.89
CA ARG A 5 17.02 -22.07 -5.10
C ARG A 5 16.41 -22.36 -6.45
N ILE A 6 15.21 -22.93 -6.45
CA ILE A 6 14.39 -23.05 -7.65
C ILE A 6 14.17 -21.64 -8.19
N GLU A 7 14.86 -21.28 -9.28
CA GLU A 7 14.65 -20.01 -9.95
C GLU A 7 13.25 -19.99 -10.54
N LEU A 8 12.50 -18.95 -10.17
CA LEU A 8 11.14 -18.77 -10.69
C LEU A 8 11.21 -18.51 -12.18
N THR A 9 10.36 -19.20 -12.94
CA THR A 9 10.14 -18.88 -14.36
C THR A 9 9.69 -17.43 -14.52
N GLU A 10 9.95 -16.81 -15.66
CA GLU A 10 9.57 -15.41 -15.93
C GLU A 10 8.06 -15.16 -15.75
N LYS A 11 7.22 -16.18 -16.04
CA LYS A 11 5.78 -16.16 -15.79
C LYS A 11 5.44 -16.04 -14.29
N GLN A 12 6.14 -16.80 -13.43
CA GLN A 12 5.95 -16.76 -11.98
C GLN A 12 6.44 -15.44 -11.37
N LYS A 13 7.58 -14.91 -11.84
CA LYS A 13 8.08 -13.59 -11.42
C LYS A 13 7.08 -12.48 -11.76
N LYS A 14 6.52 -12.49 -12.98
CA LYS A 14 5.51 -11.51 -13.40
C LYS A 14 4.24 -11.56 -12.54
N ALA A 15 3.75 -12.76 -12.23
CA ALA A 15 2.58 -12.94 -11.37
C ALA A 15 2.83 -12.40 -9.94
N ARG A 16 4.03 -12.65 -9.38
CA ARG A 16 4.44 -12.10 -8.08
C ARG A 16 4.47 -10.57 -8.11
N ARG A 17 5.12 -9.98 -9.12
CA ARG A 17 5.21 -8.52 -9.28
C ARG A 17 3.82 -7.87 -9.37
N SER A 18 2.89 -8.48 -10.11
CA SER A 18 1.52 -7.97 -10.23
C SER A 18 0.80 -7.90 -8.87
N ARG A 19 0.97 -8.90 -8.01
CA ARG A 19 0.35 -8.92 -6.67
C ARG A 19 0.95 -7.84 -5.77
N SER A 20 2.27 -7.71 -5.76
CA SER A 20 2.95 -6.67 -4.98
C SER A 20 2.54 -5.25 -5.43
N ILE A 21 2.37 -5.04 -6.74
CA ILE A 21 1.87 -3.76 -7.27
C ILE A 21 0.44 -3.49 -6.81
N ALA A 22 -0.45 -4.48 -6.89
CA ALA A 22 -1.84 -4.32 -6.45
C ALA A 22 -1.93 -3.92 -4.96
N ILE A 23 -1.13 -4.58 -4.10
CA ILE A 23 -1.06 -4.23 -2.67
C ILE A 23 -0.52 -2.80 -2.49
N GLY A 24 0.55 -2.44 -3.20
CA GLY A 24 1.11 -1.09 -3.12
C GLY A 24 0.12 0.00 -3.55
N LEU A 25 -0.63 -0.24 -4.63
CA LEU A 25 -1.68 0.67 -5.10
C LEU A 25 -2.83 0.79 -4.10
N ALA A 26 -3.28 -0.33 -3.52
CA ALA A 26 -4.34 -0.32 -2.51
C ALA A 26 -3.94 0.46 -1.25
N LEU A 27 -2.73 0.22 -0.74
CA LEU A 27 -2.20 0.95 0.42
C LEU A 27 -2.01 2.44 0.10
N GLY A 28 -1.48 2.78 -1.07
CA GLY A 28 -1.32 4.17 -1.51
C GLY A 28 -2.66 4.89 -1.60
N ALA A 29 -3.67 4.28 -2.21
CA ALA A 29 -5.02 4.84 -2.30
C ALA A 29 -5.65 5.06 -0.91
N LEU A 30 -5.48 4.10 0.01
CA LEU A 30 -5.95 4.23 1.38
C LEU A 30 -5.36 5.46 2.08
N VAL A 31 -4.04 5.65 1.99
CA VAL A 31 -3.34 6.82 2.58
C VAL A 31 -3.85 8.13 1.97
N VAL A 32 -4.06 8.18 0.65
CA VAL A 32 -4.59 9.37 -0.03
C VAL A 32 -5.97 9.74 0.53
N VAL A 33 -6.86 8.77 0.74
CA VAL A 33 -8.18 9.03 1.34
C VAL A 33 -8.05 9.64 2.74
N PHE A 34 -7.21 9.07 3.61
CA PHE A 34 -6.97 9.63 4.95
C PHE A 34 -6.43 11.06 4.90
N TYR A 35 -5.52 11.35 3.96
CA TYR A 35 -4.94 12.67 3.79
C TYR A 35 -5.99 13.66 3.30
N VAL A 36 -6.79 13.31 2.29
CA VAL A 36 -7.90 14.15 1.80
C VAL A 36 -8.89 14.47 2.93
N VAL A 37 -9.29 13.46 3.71
CA VAL A 37 -10.16 13.66 4.87
C VAL A 37 -9.52 14.59 5.89
N THR A 38 -8.22 14.44 6.16
CA THR A 38 -7.46 15.32 7.06
C THR A 38 -7.43 16.75 6.56
N PHE A 39 -7.25 16.97 5.26
CA PHE A 39 -7.26 18.32 4.68
C PHE A 39 -8.62 18.98 4.75
N ILE A 40 -9.68 18.24 4.41
CA ILE A 40 -11.05 18.75 4.45
C ILE A 40 -11.50 19.00 5.90
N LYS A 41 -11.13 18.12 6.84
CA LYS A 41 -11.56 18.17 8.24
C LYS A 41 -10.53 18.81 9.18
N GLY A 42 -9.43 19.37 8.67
CA GLY A 42 -8.25 19.77 9.46
C GLY A 42 -8.53 20.68 10.66
N ALA A 43 -9.59 21.49 10.62
CA ALA A 43 -10.01 22.33 11.74
C ALA A 43 -10.92 21.62 12.77
N ALA A 44 -11.58 20.52 12.42
CA ALA A 44 -12.53 19.84 13.30
C ALA A 44 -11.87 19.14 14.50
N VAL A 45 -10.61 18.70 14.35
CA VAL A 45 -9.81 18.15 15.47
C VAL A 45 -9.35 19.25 16.44
N MET A 46 -9.19 20.48 15.94
CA MET A 46 -8.83 21.65 16.75
C MET A 46 -10.04 22.22 17.53
N ASN A 47 -11.27 21.88 17.09
CA ASN A 47 -12.49 22.22 17.80
C ASN A 47 -12.78 21.21 18.92
N ARG A 48 -11.85 21.09 19.86
CA ARG A 48 -12.06 20.39 21.13
C ARG A 48 -12.72 21.41 22.07
N PRO A 49 -14.01 21.26 22.45
CA PRO A 49 -14.54 22.05 23.56
C PRO A 49 -13.71 21.68 24.80
N MET A 50 -13.06 22.69 25.38
CA MET A 50 -12.44 22.62 26.70
C MET A 50 -13.52 22.57 27.78
#